data_AF-A0A915C3K2-F1
#
_entry.id   AF-A0A915C3K2-F1
#
_cell.length_a   1.000
_cell.length_b   1.000
_cell.length_c   1.000
_cell.angle_alpha   90.00
_cell.angle_beta   90.00
_cell.angle_gamma   90.00
#
_symmetry.space_group_name_H-M   'P 1'
#
loop_
_entity.id
_entity.type
_entity.pdbx_description
1 polymer ?
#
loop_
_entity_poly.entity_id
_entity_poly.type
_entity_poly.pdbx_seq_one_letter_code
_entity_poly.pdbx_strand_id
1 'polypeptide(L)'
;MRLPVIVGIIGGLQSGKVSFSKLLQKHLADKHKLTSYVLNSKNNPELINVKKEHDLEEVFESAKADVVMVAGVTLLQNEKLRAQLDFRIFLESDADQRLAEFIKKAKKGPDDDVEAIMEQYFTQVKPSYEQTLQWKDHAHFFAEVNMPEEKMGLLGLMIKDMVQKHHELADLLHLH
;
A
#
# COMPACT_ATOMS: atom_id res chain seq x y z
N MET A 1 -3.31 -21.16 -3.05
CA MET A 1 -3.05 -20.12 -2.02
C MET A 1 -1.67 -20.39 -1.47
N ARG A 2 -0.88 -19.34 -1.22
CA ARG A 2 0.52 -19.45 -0.78
C ARG A 2 0.74 -18.60 0.46
N LEU A 3 1.74 -18.96 1.27
CA LEU A 3 2.32 -18.02 2.23
C LEU A 3 3.59 -17.41 1.62
N PRO A 4 3.87 -16.12 1.88
CA PRO A 4 3.06 -15.16 2.62
C PRO A 4 1.76 -14.75 1.91
N VAL A 5 0.78 -14.26 2.68
CA VAL A 5 -0.33 -13.45 2.14
C VAL A 5 0.22 -12.11 1.67
N ILE A 6 0.00 -11.78 0.39
CA ILE A 6 0.49 -10.56 -0.23
C ILE A 6 -0.61 -9.50 -0.27
N VAL A 7 -0.40 -8.40 0.45
CA VAL A 7 -1.34 -7.28 0.55
C VAL A 7 -0.79 -6.06 -0.20
N GLY A 8 -1.46 -5.68 -1.29
CA GLY A 8 -1.17 -4.45 -2.02
C GLY A 8 -1.89 -3.24 -1.40
N ILE A 9 -1.16 -2.17 -1.13
CA ILE A 9 -1.68 -0.87 -0.69
C ILE A 9 -1.43 0.14 -1.81
N ILE A 10 -2.51 0.59 -2.44
CA ILE A 10 -2.49 1.34 -3.68
C ILE A 10 -3.07 2.73 -3.48
N GLY A 11 -2.57 3.72 -4.20
CA GLY A 11 -3.03 5.11 -4.16
C GLY A 11 -2.05 6.01 -4.88
N GLY A 12 -2.46 7.23 -5.24
CA GLY A 12 -1.59 8.18 -5.97
C GLY A 12 -0.35 8.64 -5.19
N LEU A 13 0.53 9.44 -5.80
CA LEU A 13 1.66 10.03 -5.08
C LEU A 13 1.19 10.78 -3.82
N GLN A 14 1.94 10.62 -2.72
CA GLN A 14 1.68 11.26 -1.41
C GLN A 14 0.33 10.96 -0.73
N SER A 15 -0.45 9.99 -1.23
CA SER A 15 -1.72 9.50 -0.66
C SER A 15 -1.64 8.87 0.75
N GLY A 16 -0.48 8.89 1.40
CA GLY A 16 -0.33 8.36 2.76
C GLY A 16 -0.20 6.83 2.86
N LYS A 17 0.00 6.10 1.75
CA LYS A 17 0.22 4.64 1.74
C LYS A 17 1.20 4.12 2.79
N VAL A 18 2.30 4.84 2.99
CA VAL A 18 3.33 4.51 4.00
C VAL A 18 2.75 4.60 5.41
N SER A 19 2.09 5.71 5.73
CA SER A 19 1.45 5.91 7.04
C SER A 19 0.34 4.87 7.26
N PHE A 20 -0.49 4.64 6.24
CA PHE A 20 -1.54 3.64 6.27
C PHE A 20 -0.98 2.23 6.52
N SER A 21 0.10 1.85 5.82
CA SER A 21 0.78 0.57 6.05
C SER A 21 1.21 0.44 7.49
N LYS A 22 1.85 1.46 8.08
CA LYS A 22 2.26 1.46 9.50
C LYS A 22 1.07 1.34 10.47
N LEU A 23 -0.05 1.99 10.17
CA LEU A 23 -1.26 1.86 10.99
C LEU A 23 -1.78 0.42 10.92
N LEU A 24 -1.95 -0.13 9.72
CA LEU A 24 -2.40 -1.50 9.52
C LEU A 24 -1.47 -2.54 10.15
N GLN A 25 -0.15 -2.31 10.12
CA GLN A 25 0.85 -3.17 10.80
C GLN A 25 0.52 -3.37 12.28
N LYS A 26 0.08 -2.33 12.98
CA LYS A 26 -0.25 -2.42 14.42
C LYS A 26 -1.40 -3.39 14.69
N HIS A 27 -2.31 -3.56 13.73
CA HIS A 27 -3.42 -4.50 13.82
C HIS A 27 -3.04 -5.93 13.43
N LEU A 28 -1.81 -6.17 12.95
CA LEU A 28 -1.31 -7.48 12.49
C LEU A 28 -0.14 -8.02 13.33
N ALA A 29 0.65 -7.13 13.95
CA ALA A 29 1.95 -7.45 14.55
C ALA A 29 1.90 -8.33 15.81
N ASP A 30 0.74 -8.47 16.46
CA ASP A 30 0.56 -9.27 17.68
C ASP A 30 0.62 -10.78 17.44
N LYS A 31 0.41 -11.25 16.20
CA LYS A 31 0.31 -12.69 15.89
C LYS A 31 1.12 -13.16 14.68
N HIS A 32 1.57 -12.26 13.82
CA HIS A 32 2.10 -12.62 12.51
C HIS A 32 3.42 -11.95 12.20
N LYS A 33 4.35 -12.71 11.63
CA LYS A 33 5.60 -12.17 11.10
C LYS A 33 5.28 -11.37 9.84
N LEU A 34 5.67 -10.11 9.83
CA LEU A 34 5.25 -9.19 8.80
C LEU A 34 6.44 -8.44 8.20
N THR A 35 6.44 -8.30 6.88
CA THR A 35 7.42 -7.50 6.14
C THR A 35 6.71 -6.50 5.26
N SER A 36 7.22 -5.26 5.18
CA SER A 36 6.62 -4.20 4.37
C SER A 36 7.62 -3.57 3.41
N TYR A 37 7.17 -3.41 2.16
CA TYR A 37 7.93 -2.87 1.05
C TYR A 37 7.24 -1.63 0.47
N VAL A 38 8.03 -0.73 -0.11
CA VAL A 38 7.51 0.36 -0.93
C VAL A 38 8.15 0.27 -2.31
N LEU A 39 7.31 0.28 -3.33
CA LEU A 39 7.74 0.32 -4.71
C LEU A 39 8.09 1.76 -5.12
N ASN A 40 9.28 1.92 -5.69
CA ASN A 40 9.74 3.15 -6.33
C ASN A 40 9.64 4.40 -5.42
N SER A 41 10.06 4.26 -4.16
CA SER A 41 10.13 5.40 -3.23
C SER A 41 11.56 5.94 -3.13
N LYS A 42 11.70 7.26 -2.95
CA LYS A 42 12.95 7.84 -2.43
C LYS A 42 13.15 7.30 -1.01
N ASN A 43 14.38 6.88 -0.68
CA ASN A 43 14.78 6.16 0.54
C ASN A 43 13.90 6.43 1.76
N ASN A 44 13.16 5.41 2.21
CA ASN A 44 12.43 5.43 3.48
C ASN A 44 13.13 4.45 4.42
N PRO A 45 13.73 4.89 5.54
CA PRO A 45 14.53 4.01 6.41
C PRO A 45 13.69 2.93 7.12
N GLU A 46 12.37 3.09 7.20
CA GLU A 46 11.48 2.15 7.90
C GLU A 46 10.81 1.13 6.97
N LEU A 47 11.00 1.23 5.65
CA LEU A 47 10.41 0.31 4.68
C LEU A 47 11.45 -0.12 3.64
N ILE A 48 11.40 -1.39 3.22
CA ILE A 48 12.35 -1.89 2.22
C ILE A 48 11.96 -1.32 0.86
N ASN A 49 12.87 -0.56 0.25
CA ASN A 49 12.63 0.05 -1.04
C ASN A 49 12.89 -0.95 -2.16
N VAL A 50 11.86 -1.21 -2.97
CA VAL A 50 11.98 -2.04 -4.18
C VAL A 50 11.98 -1.11 -5.38
N LYS A 51 13.02 -1.20 -6.21
CA LYS A 51 13.23 -0.24 -7.32
C LYS A 51 12.36 -0.57 -8.53
N LYS A 52 12.12 -1.86 -8.81
CA LYS A 52 11.38 -2.30 -10.00
C LYS A 52 10.28 -3.29 -9.61
N GLU A 53 9.19 -3.29 -10.37
CA GLU A 53 8.07 -4.22 -10.16
C GLU A 53 8.48 -5.68 -10.29
N HIS A 54 9.36 -6.01 -11.24
CA HIS A 54 9.87 -7.36 -11.45
C HIS A 54 10.58 -7.91 -10.20
N ASP A 55 11.22 -7.05 -9.40
CA ASP A 55 11.92 -7.47 -8.20
C ASP A 55 10.93 -7.87 -7.08
N LEU A 56 9.64 -7.54 -7.21
CA LEU A 56 8.61 -7.94 -6.24
C LEU A 56 8.28 -9.43 -6.32
N GLU A 57 8.42 -10.07 -7.49
CA GLU A 57 8.14 -11.51 -7.63
C GLU A 57 9.13 -12.32 -6.78
N GLU A 58 10.42 -12.03 -6.92
CA GLU A 58 11.49 -12.63 -6.10
C GLU A 58 11.30 -12.33 -4.61
N VAL A 59 10.87 -11.11 -4.27
CA VAL A 59 10.54 -10.74 -2.88
C VAL A 59 9.40 -11.60 -2.34
N PHE A 60 8.33 -11.80 -3.11
CA PHE A 60 7.19 -12.58 -2.66
C PHE A 60 7.52 -14.06 -2.48
N GLU A 61 8.40 -14.60 -3.31
CA GLU A 61 8.84 -16.00 -3.23
C GLU A 61 9.84 -16.24 -2.09
N SER A 62 10.72 -15.28 -1.81
CA SER A 62 11.78 -15.43 -0.79
C SER A 62 11.40 -14.91 0.60
N ALA A 63 10.27 -14.21 0.74
CA ALA A 63 9.85 -13.62 2.00
C ALA A 63 9.50 -14.67 3.05
N LYS A 64 10.31 -14.74 4.11
CA LYS A 64 9.99 -15.50 5.33
C LYS A 64 9.04 -14.71 6.22
N ALA A 65 7.79 -14.53 5.83
CA ALA A 65 6.76 -13.81 6.58
C ALA A 65 5.40 -14.50 6.43
N ASP A 66 4.46 -14.19 7.31
CA ASP A 66 3.04 -14.55 7.16
C ASP A 66 2.31 -13.57 6.25
N VAL A 67 2.68 -12.28 6.36
CA VAL A 67 2.11 -11.19 5.57
C VAL A 67 3.22 -10.36 4.95
N VAL A 68 3.11 -10.11 3.65
CA VAL A 68 3.92 -9.12 2.93
C VAL A 68 3.02 -7.99 2.49
N MET A 69 3.29 -6.78 2.96
CA MET A 69 2.63 -5.58 2.44
C MET A 69 3.50 -4.88 1.42
N VAL A 70 2.90 -4.47 0.30
CA VAL A 70 3.57 -3.64 -0.71
C VAL A 70 2.76 -2.38 -0.95
N ALA A 71 3.37 -1.24 -0.73
CA ALA A 71 2.79 0.05 -1.09
C ALA A 71 3.31 0.52 -2.45
N GLY A 72 2.44 0.94 -3.36
CA GLY A 72 2.84 1.45 -4.67
C GLY A 72 1.75 2.19 -5.43
N VAL A 73 2.13 2.96 -6.44
CA VAL A 73 1.20 3.74 -7.29
C VAL A 73 0.69 2.94 -8.49
N THR A 74 1.47 1.95 -8.96
CA THR A 74 1.24 1.19 -10.20
C THR A 74 0.96 -0.30 -9.98
N LEU A 75 0.82 -0.76 -8.72
CA LEU A 75 0.65 -2.18 -8.40
C LEU A 75 -0.57 -2.82 -9.10
N LEU A 76 -1.59 -2.02 -9.43
CA LEU A 76 -2.77 -2.47 -10.16
C LEU A 76 -2.68 -2.34 -11.68
N GLN A 77 -1.62 -1.78 -12.24
CA GLN A 77 -1.49 -1.61 -13.69
C GLN A 77 -0.99 -2.89 -14.36
N ASN A 78 0.00 -3.52 -13.74
CA ASN A 78 0.60 -4.75 -14.22
C ASN A 78 -0.24 -5.96 -13.82
N GLU A 79 -0.79 -6.67 -14.81
CA GLU A 79 -1.65 -7.83 -14.58
C GLU A 79 -0.96 -8.99 -13.86
N LYS A 80 0.30 -9.27 -14.19
CA LYS A 80 1.07 -10.33 -13.53
C LYS A 80 1.29 -10.02 -12.06
N LEU A 81 1.61 -8.76 -11.76
CA LEU A 81 1.78 -8.31 -10.39
C LEU A 81 0.44 -8.33 -9.63
N ARG A 82 -0.64 -7.84 -10.24
CA ARG A 82 -1.99 -7.91 -9.67
C ARG A 82 -2.39 -9.32 -9.27
N ALA A 83 -2.10 -10.31 -10.14
CA ALA A 83 -2.44 -11.71 -9.90
C ALA A 83 -1.69 -12.31 -8.70
N GLN A 84 -0.59 -11.70 -8.28
CA GLN A 84 0.20 -12.11 -7.11
C GLN A 84 -0.27 -11.48 -5.80
N LEU A 85 -1.16 -10.48 -5.85
CA LEU A 85 -1.72 -9.81 -4.67
C LEU A 85 -2.97 -10.56 -4.20
N ASP A 86 -2.91 -11.19 -3.03
CA ASP A 86 -4.05 -11.87 -2.42
C ASP A 86 -5.11 -10.86 -1.93
N PHE A 87 -4.68 -9.69 -1.45
CA PHE A 87 -5.57 -8.62 -1.03
C PHE A 87 -5.15 -7.25 -1.56
N ARG A 88 -6.10 -6.47 -2.08
CA ARG A 88 -5.84 -5.22 -2.80
C ARG A 88 -6.61 -4.08 -2.15
N ILE A 89 -5.90 -3.16 -1.50
CA ILE A 89 -6.47 -2.01 -0.78
C ILE A 89 -6.20 -0.75 -1.60
N PHE A 90 -7.25 -0.01 -1.95
CA PHE A 90 -7.13 1.28 -2.60
C PHE A 90 -7.38 2.42 -1.61
N LEU A 91 -6.43 3.34 -1.51
CA LEU A 91 -6.52 4.53 -0.67
C LEU A 91 -7.18 5.67 -1.44
N GLU A 92 -8.42 5.94 -1.06
CA GLU A 92 -9.20 7.07 -1.52
C GLU A 92 -8.84 8.32 -0.71
N SER A 93 -8.91 9.46 -1.39
CA SER A 93 -8.75 10.76 -0.76
C SER A 93 -9.32 11.81 -1.68
N ASP A 94 -10.16 12.68 -1.13
CA ASP A 94 -10.79 13.77 -1.85
C ASP A 94 -9.74 14.73 -2.43
N ALA A 95 -10.07 15.40 -3.53
CA ALA A 95 -9.12 16.24 -4.24
C ALA A 95 -8.59 17.40 -3.39
N ASP A 96 -9.45 17.99 -2.57
CA ASP A 96 -9.12 19.06 -1.63
C ASP A 96 -8.23 18.57 -0.49
N GLN A 97 -8.53 17.42 0.11
CA GLN A 97 -7.69 16.78 1.12
C GLN A 97 -6.29 16.47 0.56
N ARG A 98 -6.21 15.91 -0.66
CA ARG A 98 -4.93 15.64 -1.33
C ARG A 98 -4.14 16.92 -1.57
N LEU A 99 -4.80 18.00 -2.01
CA LEU A 99 -4.15 19.28 -2.23
C LEU A 99 -3.64 19.88 -0.91
N ALA A 100 -4.47 19.89 0.13
CA ALA A 100 -4.09 20.39 1.45
C ALA A 100 -2.89 19.62 2.03
N GLU A 101 -2.91 18.29 1.96
CA GLU A 101 -1.80 17.43 2.40
C GLU A 101 -0.52 17.65 1.57
N PHE A 102 -0.66 17.87 0.26
CA PHE A 102 0.48 18.17 -0.60
C PHE A 102 1.11 19.53 -0.23
N ILE A 103 0.30 20.58 -0.11
CA ILE A 103 0.77 21.92 0.27
C ILE A 103 1.45 21.86 1.64
N LYS A 104 0.83 21.18 2.62
CA LYS A 104 1.39 21.02 3.96
C LYS A 104 2.75 20.32 3.98
N LYS A 105 2.99 19.38 3.05
CA LYS A 105 4.27 18.66 2.93
C LYS A 105 5.31 19.45 2.13
N ALA A 106 4.86 20.18 1.10
CA ALA A 106 5.72 20.93 0.21
C ALA A 106 6.20 22.25 0.85
N LYS A 107 5.32 22.93 1.59
CA LYS A 107 5.63 24.15 2.34
C LYS A 107 6.40 23.81 3.61
N LYS A 108 7.70 24.10 3.62
CA LYS A 108 8.64 23.94 4.74
C LYS A 108 8.88 25.25 5.49
N GLY A 109 8.57 26.39 4.88
CA GLY A 109 8.81 27.71 5.45
C GLY A 109 7.96 28.83 4.82
N PRO A 110 8.09 30.06 5.36
CA PRO A 110 7.37 31.22 4.85
C PRO A 110 7.77 31.58 3.42
N ASP A 111 9.04 31.41 3.05
CA ASP A 111 9.63 31.83 1.77
C ASP A 111 9.41 30.85 0.61
N ASP A 112 8.75 29.71 0.84
CA ASP A 112 8.48 28.75 -0.23
C ASP A 112 7.47 29.31 -1.24
N ASP A 113 7.84 29.21 -2.52
CA ASP A 113 7.04 29.63 -3.64
C ASP A 113 5.77 28.77 -3.79
N VAL A 114 4.63 29.37 -3.46
CA VAL A 114 3.33 28.72 -3.58
C VAL A 114 2.99 28.40 -5.04
N GLU A 115 3.41 29.22 -6.00
CA GLU A 115 3.13 28.97 -7.43
C GLU A 115 3.85 27.71 -7.91
N ALA A 116 5.14 27.55 -7.58
CA ALA A 116 5.90 26.35 -7.88
C ALA A 116 5.32 25.08 -7.20
N ILE A 117 4.86 25.21 -5.95
CA ILE A 117 4.15 24.12 -5.25
C ILE A 117 2.89 23.74 -6.03
N MET A 118 2.06 24.71 -6.40
CA MET A 118 0.82 24.45 -7.14
C MET A 118 1.11 23.85 -8.52
N GLU A 119 2.12 24.34 -9.24
CA GLU A 119 2.56 23.78 -10.52
C GLU A 119 2.96 22.31 -10.38
N GLN A 120 3.75 21.96 -9.36
CA GLN A 120 4.11 20.56 -9.10
C GLN A 120 2.88 19.70 -8.80
N TYR A 121 1.91 20.21 -8.04
CA TYR A 121 0.68 19.47 -7.76
C TYR A 121 -0.09 19.15 -9.03
N PHE A 122 -0.34 20.15 -9.88
CA PHE A 122 -1.15 19.98 -11.09
C PHE A 122 -0.45 19.19 -12.19
N THR A 123 0.89 19.26 -12.28
CA THR A 123 1.66 18.58 -13.33
C THR A 123 2.09 17.17 -12.96
N GLN A 124 2.23 16.84 -11.67
CA GLN A 124 2.77 15.55 -11.23
C GLN A 124 1.82 14.78 -10.30
N VAL A 125 1.34 15.40 -9.22
CA VAL A 125 0.63 14.68 -8.15
C VAL A 125 -0.82 14.37 -8.52
N LYS A 126 -1.56 15.36 -9.04
CA LYS A 126 -2.95 15.16 -9.48
C LYS A 126 -3.02 14.13 -10.62
N PRO A 127 -2.24 14.23 -11.71
CA PRO A 127 -2.25 13.24 -12.79
C PRO A 127 -1.89 11.83 -12.29
N SER A 128 -0.93 11.71 -11.36
CA SER A 128 -0.58 10.41 -10.77
C SER A 128 -1.79 9.75 -10.08
N TYR A 129 -2.58 10.51 -9.31
CA TYR A 129 -3.77 9.96 -8.67
C TYR A 129 -4.84 9.57 -9.70
N GLU A 130 -5.07 10.41 -10.71
CA GLU A 130 -6.03 10.15 -11.78
C GLU A 130 -5.68 8.90 -12.58
N GLN A 131 -4.39 8.67 -12.86
CA GLN A 131 -3.92 7.42 -13.46
C GLN A 131 -4.19 6.21 -12.55
N THR A 132 -3.94 6.32 -11.25
CA THR A 132 -4.22 5.24 -10.30
C THR A 132 -5.72 4.93 -10.20
N LEU A 133 -6.61 5.93 -10.30
CA LEU A 133 -8.07 5.74 -10.28
C LEU A 133 -8.58 4.83 -11.39
N GLN A 134 -7.93 4.81 -12.56
CA GLN A 134 -8.35 3.95 -13.69
C GLN A 134 -8.30 2.45 -13.36
N TRP A 135 -7.55 2.08 -12.32
CA TRP A 135 -7.35 0.70 -11.90
C TRP A 135 -8.06 0.35 -10.60
N LYS A 136 -8.83 1.28 -10.03
CA LYS A 136 -9.43 1.13 -8.69
C LYS A 136 -10.42 -0.03 -8.60
N ASP A 137 -11.06 -0.40 -9.70
CA ASP A 137 -12.03 -1.50 -9.74
C ASP A 137 -11.38 -2.88 -9.57
N HIS A 138 -10.05 -2.95 -9.59
CA HIS A 138 -9.30 -4.13 -9.18
C HIS A 138 -9.08 -4.23 -7.67
N ALA A 139 -9.51 -3.24 -6.87
CA ALA A 139 -9.37 -3.29 -5.42
C ALA A 139 -10.44 -4.21 -4.78
N HIS A 140 -10.06 -4.88 -3.71
CA HIS A 140 -10.99 -5.61 -2.85
C HIS A 140 -11.55 -4.72 -1.73
N PHE A 141 -10.83 -3.66 -1.36
CA PHE A 141 -11.19 -2.79 -0.25
C PHE A 141 -10.82 -1.34 -0.52
N PHE A 142 -11.73 -0.43 -0.22
CA PHE A 142 -11.52 1.01 -0.28
C PHE A 142 -11.33 1.57 1.13
N ALA A 143 -10.22 2.27 1.33
CA ALA A 143 -9.82 2.82 2.60
C ALA A 143 -9.42 4.29 2.47
N GLU A 144 -9.47 5.00 3.59
CA GLU A 144 -8.93 6.35 3.73
C GLU A 144 -7.86 6.29 4.82
N VAL A 145 -6.84 7.16 4.74
CA VAL A 145 -5.76 7.19 5.74
C VAL A 145 -6.29 7.46 7.15
N ASN A 146 -7.36 8.26 7.24
CA ASN A 146 -7.99 8.68 8.48
C ASN A 146 -9.29 7.92 8.76
N MET A 147 -9.45 6.71 8.20
CA MET A 147 -10.63 5.89 8.47
C MET A 147 -10.76 5.57 9.97
N PRO A 148 -12.00 5.38 10.48
CA PRO A 148 -12.22 5.03 11.89
C PRO A 148 -11.45 3.77 12.32
N GLU A 149 -10.96 3.77 13.56
CA GLU A 149 -10.19 2.66 14.16
C GLU A 149 -10.92 1.32 14.06
N GLU A 150 -12.24 1.33 14.23
CA GLU A 150 -13.09 0.14 14.10
C GLU A 150 -13.01 -0.47 12.68
N LYS A 151 -13.04 0.38 11.64
CA LYS A 151 -12.95 -0.04 10.25
C LYS A 151 -11.53 -0.54 9.94
N MET A 152 -10.50 0.06 10.53
CA MET A 152 -9.11 -0.42 10.44
C MET A 152 -8.96 -1.79 11.13
N GLY A 153 -9.56 -1.96 12.31
CA GLY A 153 -9.59 -3.22 13.04
C GLY A 153 -10.25 -4.34 12.23
N LEU A 154 -11.38 -4.06 11.58
CA LEU A 154 -12.05 -5.02 10.69
C LEU A 154 -11.16 -5.43 9.52
N LEU A 155 -10.48 -4.47 8.87
CA LEU A 155 -9.52 -4.76 7.81
C LEU A 155 -8.37 -5.65 8.30
N GLY A 156 -7.84 -5.39 9.50
CA GLY A 156 -6.84 -6.25 10.14
C GLY A 156 -7.36 -7.68 10.37
N LEU A 157 -8.60 -7.83 10.84
CA LEU A 157 -9.23 -9.14 11.03
C LEU A 157 -9.42 -9.89 9.70
N MET A 158 -9.83 -9.21 8.63
CA MET A 158 -9.95 -9.82 7.30
C MET A 158 -8.62 -10.40 6.80
N ILE A 159 -7.52 -9.68 7.01
CA ILE A 159 -6.18 -10.14 6.63
C ILE A 159 -5.74 -11.31 7.53
N LYS A 160 -5.98 -11.24 8.85
CA LYS A 160 -5.68 -12.33 9.79
C LYS A 160 -6.41 -13.63 9.42
N ASP A 161 -7.70 -13.54 9.07
CA ASP A 161 -8.50 -14.67 8.61
C ASP A 161 -7.94 -15.29 7.32
N MET A 162 -7.50 -14.45 6.37
CA MET A 162 -6.83 -14.91 5.15
C MET A 162 -5.53 -15.67 5.45
N VAL A 163 -4.70 -15.15 6.36
CA VAL A 163 -3.47 -15.81 6.81
C VAL A 163 -3.79 -17.17 7.43
N GLN A 164 -4.78 -17.23 8.32
CA GLN A 164 -5.19 -18.48 8.95
C GLN A 164 -5.63 -19.53 7.93
N LYS A 165 -6.48 -19.15 6.95
CA LYS A 165 -6.91 -20.05 5.89
C LYS A 165 -5.76 -20.55 5.03
N HIS A 166 -4.76 -19.70 4.75
CA HIS A 166 -3.58 -20.09 3.98
C HIS A 166 -2.73 -21.11 4.76
N HIS A 167 -2.55 -20.94 6.08
CA HIS A 167 -1.91 -21.93 6.95
C HIS A 167 -2.66 -23.27 6.96
N GLU A 168 -3.98 -23.25 7.18
CA GLU A 168 -4.81 -24.47 7.20
C GLU A 168 -4.73 -25.25 5.87
N LEU A 169 -4.73 -24.54 4.74
CA LEU A 169 -4.57 -25.15 3.42
C LEU A 169 -3.17 -25.72 3.20
N ALA A 170 -2.12 -25.03 3.65
CA ALA A 170 -0.75 -25.51 3.54
C ALA A 170 -0.55 -26.82 4.34
N ASP A 171 -1.10 -26.89 5.55
CA ASP A 171 -1.09 -28.08 6.39
C ASP A 171 -1.83 -29.26 5.73
N LEU A 172 -3.02 -29.01 5.17
CA LEU A 172 -3.79 -30.03 4.44
C LEU A 172 -3.07 -30.57 3.20
N LEU A 173 -2.26 -29.74 2.55
CA LEU A 173 -1.49 -30.10 1.36
C LEU A 173 -0.09 -30.62 1.67
N HIS A 174 0.31 -30.69 2.94
CA HIS A 174 1.66 -31.06 3.39
C HIS A 174 2.76 -30.18 2.75
N LEU A 175 2.45 -28.91 2.52
CA LEU A 175 3.38 -27.90 2.00
C LEU A 175 4.00 -27.19 3.22
N HIS A 176 5.22 -27.60 3.60
CA HIS A 176 5.99 -26.98 4.69
C HIS A 176 7.10 -26.08 4.17
#